data_AF-A0A1H8T3X1-F1
#
_entry.id   AF-A0A1H8T3X1-F1
#
_cell.length_a   1.000
_cell.length_b   1.000
_cell.length_c   1.000
_cell.angle_alpha   90.00
_cell.angle_beta   90.00
_cell.angle_gamma   90.00
#
_symmetry.space_group_name_H-M   'P 1'
#
loop_
_entity.id
_entity.type
_entity.pdbx_description
1 polymer ?
#
loop_
_entity_poly.entity_id
_entity_poly.type
_entity_poly.pdbx_seq_one_letter_code
_entity_poly.pdbx_strand_id
1 'polypeptide(L)'
;MTSKNQNGRGLTATWLLAFAATIVVSGSASAQTNAANDVVDTVVFWGLDYARNDSSMHDIGLGAGFVTSLGNDMSAGGWTLSAYFSHSNSTTLGGSTNMWSGWSSLGHVWQLPGGYFTLGAGFAAEEGQGFGGFAQYGFETTAANALYLQSYGSFSGINDSIYALGRAGYMGQQYRYGIETVYLDDNTAGQTLRYGVFMGGIDLGRDVSMIASLGYQDESQPGRSDGFYTAIGFSIPLSLR
;
A
#
# COMPACT_ATOMS: atom_id res chain seq x y z
N MET A 1 16.51 29.42 -24.77
CA MET A 1 15.50 28.36 -24.56
C MET A 1 16.25 27.06 -24.37
N THR A 2 16.59 26.73 -23.13
CA THR A 2 17.26 25.48 -22.78
C THR A 2 16.23 24.37 -22.73
N SER A 3 16.37 23.42 -23.65
CA SER A 3 15.64 22.14 -23.68
C SER A 3 15.78 21.47 -22.31
N LYS A 4 14.71 21.50 -21.50
CA LYS A 4 14.61 20.63 -20.33
C LYS A 4 14.67 19.20 -20.84
N ASN A 5 15.74 18.50 -20.48
CA ASN A 5 15.88 17.07 -20.66
C ASN A 5 14.75 16.40 -19.86
N GLN A 6 13.60 16.17 -20.51
CA GLN A 6 12.53 15.36 -19.97
C GLN A 6 12.99 13.90 -20.06
N ASN A 7 13.92 13.53 -19.19
CA ASN A 7 14.13 12.14 -18.85
C ASN A 7 12.82 11.70 -18.18
N GLY A 8 11.95 11.05 -18.97
CA GLY A 8 10.71 10.46 -18.50
C GLY A 8 11.01 9.40 -17.46
N ARG A 9 11.11 9.85 -16.20
CA ARG A 9 11.16 8.99 -15.03
C ARG A 9 9.77 8.41 -14.89
N GLY A 10 9.66 7.15 -15.29
CA GLY A 10 8.44 6.39 -15.10
C GLY A 10 8.25 6.12 -13.62
N LEU A 11 7.03 6.40 -13.15
CA LEU A 11 6.41 6.02 -11.89
C LEU A 11 7.35 5.56 -10.77
N THR A 12 7.56 6.48 -9.84
CA THR A 12 8.21 6.24 -8.56
C THR A 12 7.48 5.11 -7.80
N ALA A 13 8.24 4.30 -7.07
CA ALA A 13 7.90 3.01 -6.45
C ALA A 13 6.91 3.12 -5.27
N THR A 14 5.95 4.03 -5.37
CA THR A 14 5.05 4.52 -4.32
C THR A 14 3.87 3.56 -4.09
N TRP A 15 3.69 2.57 -4.96
CA TRP A 15 2.45 1.79 -5.12
C TRP A 15 2.15 0.78 -4.01
N LEU A 16 3.16 0.34 -3.27
CA LEU A 16 2.98 -0.68 -2.23
C LEU A 16 2.60 -0.12 -0.85
N LEU A 17 2.53 1.21 -0.71
CA LEU A 17 2.10 1.89 0.51
C LEU A 17 0.70 1.46 0.96
N ALA A 18 -0.19 1.14 0.00
CA ALA A 18 -1.53 0.64 0.28
C ALA A 18 -1.57 -0.71 1.01
N PHE A 19 -0.56 -1.57 0.81
CA PHE A 19 -0.57 -2.86 1.48
C PHE A 19 -0.20 -2.71 2.95
N ALA A 20 0.75 -1.84 3.29
CA ALA A 20 1.29 -1.66 4.65
C ALA A 20 0.25 -1.32 5.72
N ALA A 21 -0.72 -0.46 5.41
CA ALA A 21 -1.70 -0.01 6.40
C ALA A 21 -2.88 -0.98 6.61
N THR A 22 -3.03 -1.96 5.74
CA THR A 22 -4.21 -2.86 5.66
C THR A 22 -4.17 -4.02 6.66
N ILE A 23 -3.11 -4.14 7.44
CA ILE A 23 -2.72 -5.44 8.00
C ILE A 23 -2.80 -5.47 9.52
N VAL A 24 -2.98 -4.30 10.15
CA VAL A 24 -3.14 -4.21 11.61
C VAL A 24 -4.33 -5.05 12.10
N VAL A 25 -5.40 -5.23 11.29
CA VAL A 25 -6.61 -5.96 11.74
C VAL A 25 -7.20 -6.93 10.70
N SER A 26 -6.67 -7.04 9.48
CA SER A 26 -7.10 -8.16 8.60
C SER A 26 -6.54 -9.51 9.03
N GLY A 27 -5.55 -9.51 9.92
CA GLY A 27 -5.25 -10.66 10.77
C GLY A 27 -6.43 -11.12 11.62
N SER A 28 -7.48 -10.32 11.87
CA SER A 28 -8.61 -10.74 12.70
C SER A 28 -9.61 -11.69 12.04
N ALA A 29 -9.64 -11.77 10.70
CA ALA A 29 -10.50 -12.75 10.02
C ALA A 29 -9.91 -14.18 10.08
N SER A 30 -8.57 -14.31 10.04
CA SER A 30 -7.86 -15.58 10.17
C SER A 30 -7.39 -15.88 11.62
N ALA A 31 -7.04 -14.87 12.42
CA ALA A 31 -6.70 -15.00 13.83
C ALA A 31 -7.91 -15.25 14.73
N GLN A 32 -9.14 -15.10 14.23
CA GLN A 32 -10.32 -15.62 14.94
C GLN A 32 -10.43 -17.15 14.87
N THR A 33 -9.73 -17.80 13.93
CA THR A 33 -9.84 -19.26 13.76
C THR A 33 -8.67 -20.06 14.33
N ASN A 34 -7.49 -19.48 14.57
CA ASN A 34 -6.35 -20.21 15.14
C ASN A 34 -5.63 -19.37 16.21
N ALA A 35 -5.55 -19.91 17.44
CA ALA A 35 -4.90 -19.39 18.65
C ALA A 35 -5.58 -18.21 19.38
N ALA A 36 -6.53 -18.55 20.26
CA ALA A 36 -7.18 -17.65 21.21
C ALA A 36 -6.26 -17.05 22.31
N ASN A 37 -4.93 -16.99 22.12
CA ASN A 37 -3.98 -16.50 23.12
C ASN A 37 -2.73 -15.78 22.55
N ASP A 38 -2.55 -15.71 21.23
CA ASP A 38 -1.37 -15.06 20.67
C ASP A 38 -1.64 -13.57 20.43
N VAL A 39 -0.95 -12.74 21.22
CA VAL A 39 -0.98 -11.29 21.04
C VAL A 39 -0.13 -10.96 19.83
N VAL A 40 -0.77 -10.50 18.75
CA VAL A 40 -0.08 -10.01 17.55
C VAL A 40 0.51 -8.65 17.87
N ASP A 41 1.84 -8.60 17.92
CA ASP A 41 2.58 -7.35 18.11
C ASP A 41 3.18 -6.85 16.81
N THR A 42 3.35 -7.71 15.81
CA THR A 42 4.05 -7.37 14.58
C THR A 42 3.36 -7.97 13.39
N VAL A 43 3.42 -7.26 12.29
CA VAL A 43 2.98 -7.75 11.00
C VAL A 43 4.11 -7.53 10.01
N VAL A 44 4.41 -8.57 9.25
CA VAL A 44 5.28 -8.48 8.05
C VAL A 44 4.41 -8.57 6.81
N PHE A 45 4.77 -7.79 5.80
CA PHE A 45 4.00 -7.70 4.57
C PHE A 45 4.86 -7.48 3.35
N TRP A 46 4.36 -7.91 2.20
CA TRP A 46 5.02 -7.74 0.92
C TRP A 46 4.00 -7.78 -0.22
N GLY A 47 4.41 -7.35 -1.41
CA GLY A 47 3.52 -7.36 -2.55
C GLY A 47 4.23 -7.15 -3.88
N LEU A 48 3.43 -7.29 -4.93
CA LEU A 48 3.80 -7.07 -6.31
C LEU A 48 2.68 -6.26 -6.97
N ASP A 49 3.06 -5.26 -7.75
CA ASP A 49 2.17 -4.46 -8.59
C ASP A 49 2.67 -4.51 -10.03
N TYR A 50 1.75 -4.67 -10.96
CA TYR A 50 2.03 -4.67 -12.39
C TYR A 50 1.02 -3.79 -13.11
N ALA A 51 1.51 -2.83 -13.86
CA ALA A 51 0.69 -2.03 -14.77
C ALA A 51 1.22 -2.21 -16.20
N ARG A 52 0.30 -2.36 -17.16
CA ARG A 52 0.62 -2.44 -18.58
C ARG A 52 -0.25 -1.49 -19.37
N ASN A 53 0.41 -0.71 -20.21
CA ASN A 53 -0.23 0.27 -21.07
C ASN A 53 -0.21 -0.23 -22.53
N ASP A 54 -1.06 0.34 -23.38
CA ASP A 54 -1.26 -0.13 -24.76
C ASP A 54 -0.01 0.00 -25.65
N SER A 55 0.96 0.82 -25.25
CA SER A 55 2.17 1.16 -26.01
C SER A 55 3.40 0.30 -25.69
N SER A 56 3.23 -0.96 -25.27
CA SER A 56 4.29 -1.91 -24.82
C SER A 56 5.07 -1.49 -23.56
N MET A 57 4.68 -0.36 -22.97
CA MET A 57 5.18 0.12 -21.68
C MET A 57 4.53 -0.63 -20.54
N HIS A 58 5.31 -0.93 -19.52
CA HIS A 58 4.86 -1.54 -18.29
C HIS A 58 5.61 -0.99 -17.08
N ASP A 59 4.98 -1.12 -15.93
CA ASP A 59 5.59 -0.92 -14.63
C ASP A 59 5.48 -2.21 -13.82
N ILE A 60 6.55 -2.54 -13.12
CA ILE A 60 6.58 -3.61 -12.13
C ILE A 60 7.11 -3.01 -10.84
N GLY A 61 6.35 -3.13 -9.76
CA GLY A 61 6.76 -2.75 -8.42
C GLY A 61 6.74 -3.95 -7.49
N LEU A 62 7.76 -4.09 -6.65
CA LEU A 62 7.78 -5.06 -5.56
C LEU A 62 8.26 -4.38 -4.28
N GLY A 63 7.83 -4.89 -3.14
CA GLY A 63 8.40 -4.43 -1.89
C GLY A 63 7.83 -5.13 -0.68
N ALA A 64 8.42 -4.80 0.45
CA ALA A 64 8.15 -5.45 1.71
C ALA A 64 8.37 -4.48 2.88
N GLY A 65 7.68 -4.73 3.98
CA GLY A 65 7.80 -3.94 5.18
C GLY A 65 7.23 -4.65 6.39
N PHE A 66 7.21 -3.90 7.49
CA PHE A 66 6.58 -4.34 8.71
C PHE A 66 5.93 -3.17 9.45
N VAL A 67 4.98 -3.50 10.31
CA VAL A 67 4.49 -2.64 11.38
C VAL A 67 4.56 -3.42 12.68
N THR A 68 5.06 -2.79 13.74
CA THR A 68 5.18 -3.39 15.07
C THR A 68 4.61 -2.45 16.13
N SER A 69 3.84 -2.98 17.06
CA SER A 69 3.33 -2.29 18.24
C SER A 69 4.44 -2.12 19.25
N LEU A 70 4.59 -0.90 19.75
CA LEU A 70 5.48 -0.61 20.89
C LEU A 70 4.81 -0.92 22.24
N GLY A 71 3.50 -1.20 22.22
CA GLY A 71 2.68 -1.53 23.40
C GLY A 71 2.43 -3.02 23.59
N ASN A 72 3.13 -3.88 22.83
CA ASN A 72 3.03 -5.35 22.84
C ASN A 72 1.70 -5.94 22.35
N ASP A 73 0.74 -5.12 21.91
CA ASP A 73 -0.53 -5.56 21.34
C ASP A 73 -1.00 -4.55 20.29
N MET A 74 -1.20 -4.99 19.05
CA MET A 74 -1.75 -4.14 17.98
C MET A 74 -3.27 -3.94 18.12
N SER A 75 -3.98 -4.91 18.71
CA SER A 75 -5.44 -4.89 18.87
C SER A 75 -5.91 -3.96 19.98
N ALA A 76 -5.03 -3.60 20.92
CA ALA A 76 -5.30 -2.63 21.97
C ALA A 76 -5.18 -1.17 21.51
N GLY A 77 -4.57 -0.93 20.34
CA GLY A 77 -4.14 0.39 19.90
C GLY A 77 -2.90 0.89 20.63
N GLY A 78 -2.35 2.01 20.18
CA GLY A 78 -1.13 2.59 20.73
C GLY A 78 -0.08 2.94 19.68
N TRP A 79 1.14 3.20 20.15
CA TRP A 79 2.26 3.57 19.30
C TRP A 79 2.77 2.38 18.47
N THR A 80 3.15 2.67 17.23
CA THR A 80 3.68 1.70 16.28
C THR A 80 4.95 2.22 15.62
N LEU A 81 5.88 1.31 15.36
CA LEU A 81 7.02 1.55 14.48
C LEU A 81 6.75 0.81 13.16
N SER A 82 7.06 1.44 12.04
CA SER A 82 6.88 0.84 10.72
C SER A 82 8.07 1.16 9.83
N ALA A 83 8.40 0.22 8.96
CA ALA A 83 9.37 0.45 7.91
C ALA A 83 9.00 -0.35 6.66
N TYR A 84 9.46 0.15 5.53
CA TYR A 84 9.13 -0.39 4.23
C TYR A 84 10.24 -0.11 3.24
N PHE A 85 10.41 -1.02 2.29
CA PHE A 85 11.41 -0.93 1.25
C PHE A 85 10.87 -1.54 -0.04
N SER A 86 11.22 -0.93 -1.17
CA SER A 86 10.66 -1.28 -2.46
C SER A 86 11.61 -1.06 -3.61
N HIS A 87 11.33 -1.80 -4.68
CA HIS A 87 11.96 -1.65 -5.97
C HIS A 87 10.88 -1.51 -7.02
N SER A 88 11.05 -0.57 -7.94
CA SER A 88 10.26 -0.52 -9.17
C SER A 88 11.15 -0.51 -10.41
N ASN A 89 10.60 -1.11 -11.46
CA ASN A 89 11.06 -0.95 -12.83
C ASN A 89 9.91 -0.37 -13.64
N SER A 90 10.20 0.69 -14.40
CA SER A 90 9.24 1.31 -15.31
C SER A 90 9.87 1.50 -16.68
N THR A 91 9.17 1.06 -17.73
CA THR A 91 9.59 1.30 -19.12
C THR A 91 8.81 2.47 -19.71
N THR A 92 9.49 3.55 -20.08
CA THR A 92 8.90 4.72 -20.76
C THR A 92 9.49 4.89 -22.16
N LEU A 93 8.99 5.88 -22.94
CA LEU A 93 9.57 6.25 -24.25
C LEU A 93 11.08 6.59 -24.17
N GLY A 94 11.57 7.01 -23.00
CA GLY A 94 12.97 7.39 -22.77
C GLY A 94 13.88 6.22 -22.33
N GLY A 95 13.33 5.02 -22.14
CA GLY A 95 14.05 3.84 -21.66
C GLY A 95 13.48 3.27 -20.36
N SER A 96 14.15 2.25 -19.81
CA SER A 96 13.79 1.63 -18.54
C SER A 96 14.42 2.38 -17.37
N THR A 97 13.61 2.73 -16.37
CA THR A 97 14.05 3.30 -15.09
C THR A 97 13.93 2.24 -14.00
N ASN A 98 14.99 2.04 -13.23
CA ASN A 98 14.99 1.24 -12.01
C ASN A 98 15.10 2.18 -10.82
N MET A 99 14.38 1.89 -9.74
CA MET A 99 14.41 2.76 -8.57
C MET A 99 14.16 1.99 -7.28
N TRP A 100 15.03 2.22 -6.30
CA TRP A 100 14.78 1.81 -4.92
C TRP A 100 14.17 2.95 -4.11
N SER A 101 13.20 2.62 -3.27
CA SER A 101 12.66 3.56 -2.28
C SER A 101 12.41 2.85 -0.96
N GLY A 102 12.34 3.62 0.12
CA GLY A 102 11.97 3.10 1.42
C GLY A 102 11.55 4.20 2.36
N TRP A 103 10.92 3.82 3.45
CA TRP A 103 10.56 4.75 4.52
C TRP A 103 10.54 4.05 5.86
N SER A 104 10.60 4.87 6.91
CA SER A 104 10.32 4.47 8.27
C SER A 104 9.43 5.52 8.93
N SER A 105 8.53 5.08 9.80
CA SER A 105 7.60 5.98 10.47
C SER A 105 7.31 5.54 11.90
N LEU A 106 7.08 6.52 12.76
CA LEU A 106 6.40 6.34 14.03
C LEU A 106 4.92 6.70 13.82
N GLY A 107 4.02 5.82 14.24
CA GLY A 107 2.59 6.02 14.12
C GLY A 107 1.84 5.70 15.38
N HIS A 108 0.54 5.97 15.37
CA HIS A 108 -0.38 5.62 16.42
C HIS A 108 -1.63 4.99 15.81
N VAL A 109 -2.13 3.94 16.47
CA VAL A 109 -3.36 3.23 16.11
C VAL A 109 -4.41 3.54 17.17
N TRP A 110 -5.57 4.01 16.75
CA TRP A 110 -6.74 4.16 17.59
C TRP A 110 -7.77 3.09 17.22
N GLN A 111 -8.18 2.32 18.22
CA GLN A 111 -9.26 1.36 18.06
C GLN A 111 -10.59 2.09 18.17
N LEU A 112 -11.48 1.82 17.23
CA LEU A 112 -12.82 2.38 17.16
C LEU A 112 -13.84 1.23 17.20
N PRO A 113 -15.08 1.49 17.63
CA PRO A 113 -16.14 0.48 17.50
C PRO A 113 -16.29 0.05 16.03
N GLY A 114 -15.96 -1.20 15.73
CA GLY A 114 -16.08 -1.79 14.39
C GLY A 114 -15.00 -1.40 13.38
N GLY A 115 -13.87 -0.83 13.83
CA GLY A 115 -12.75 -0.49 12.94
C GLY A 115 -11.56 0.10 13.67
N TYR A 116 -10.62 0.65 12.91
CA TYR A 116 -9.47 1.37 13.46
C TYR A 116 -9.11 2.57 12.60
N PHE A 117 -8.39 3.51 13.20
CA PHE A 117 -7.78 4.64 12.53
C PHE A 117 -6.28 4.67 12.86
N THR A 118 -5.46 5.04 11.89
CA THR A 118 -4.00 5.19 12.06
C THR A 118 -3.53 6.53 11.54
N LEU A 119 -2.49 7.05 12.18
CA LEU A 119 -1.76 8.23 11.74
C LEU A 119 -0.29 7.99 12.00
N GLY A 120 0.58 8.34 11.06
CA GLY A 120 2.02 8.21 11.24
C GLY A 120 2.80 9.26 10.47
N ALA A 121 4.02 9.48 10.91
CA ALA A 121 4.96 10.35 10.23
C ALA A 121 6.39 9.81 10.39
N GLY A 122 7.26 10.19 9.46
CA GLY A 122 8.65 9.79 9.47
C GLY A 122 9.42 10.27 8.26
N PHE A 123 10.32 9.42 7.78
CA PHE A 123 11.26 9.74 6.72
C PHE A 123 11.13 8.74 5.58
N ALA A 124 11.10 9.26 4.37
CA ALA A 124 11.24 8.50 3.15
C ALA A 124 12.62 8.75 2.54
N ALA A 125 13.06 7.82 1.71
CA ALA A 125 14.24 7.91 0.88
C ALA A 125 13.94 7.33 -0.50
N GLU A 126 14.45 7.97 -1.54
CA GLU A 126 14.32 7.50 -2.91
C GLU A 126 15.64 7.66 -3.65
N GLU A 127 16.03 6.60 -4.36
CA GLU A 127 17.27 6.57 -5.12
C GLU A 127 17.31 7.70 -6.13
N GLY A 128 18.35 8.53 -6.06
CA GLY A 128 18.53 9.68 -6.95
C GLY A 128 17.68 10.92 -6.61
N GLN A 129 16.88 10.89 -5.53
CA GLN A 129 16.10 12.04 -5.05
C GLN A 129 16.43 12.45 -3.60
N GLY A 130 17.06 11.56 -2.82
CA GLY A 130 17.49 11.86 -1.46
C GLY A 130 16.45 11.48 -0.40
N PHE A 131 16.41 12.23 0.70
CA PHE A 131 15.57 11.97 1.86
C PHE A 131 14.54 13.09 2.05
N GLY A 132 13.33 12.73 2.48
CA GLY A 132 12.25 13.67 2.72
C GLY A 132 11.32 13.25 3.85
N GLY A 133 10.50 14.19 4.31
CA GLY A 133 9.47 13.90 5.31
C GLY A 133 8.32 13.10 4.71
N PHE A 134 7.71 12.24 5.51
CA PHE A 134 6.61 11.38 5.12
C PHE A 134 5.50 11.44 6.18
N ALA A 135 4.25 11.51 5.75
CA ALA A 135 3.08 11.42 6.62
C ALA A 135 2.06 10.47 6.00
N GLN A 136 1.37 9.70 6.84
CA GLN A 136 0.36 8.73 6.40
C GLN A 136 -0.82 8.69 7.36
N TYR A 137 -1.99 8.34 6.84
CA TYR A 137 -3.16 7.98 7.61
C TYR A 137 -3.79 6.71 7.04
N GLY A 138 -4.55 6.01 7.88
CA GLY A 138 -5.30 4.83 7.48
C GLY A 138 -6.59 4.70 8.27
N PHE A 139 -7.60 4.10 7.65
CA PHE A 139 -8.86 3.73 8.28
C PHE A 139 -9.35 2.44 7.66
N GLU A 140 -9.87 1.53 8.48
CA GLU A 140 -10.51 0.31 8.00
C GLU A 140 -11.59 -0.17 8.97
N THR A 141 -12.72 -0.59 8.42
CA THR A 141 -13.79 -1.29 9.14
C THR A 141 -13.48 -2.78 9.26
N THR A 142 -13.77 -3.37 10.41
CA THR A 142 -13.36 -4.73 10.76
C THR A 142 -14.54 -5.65 11.10
N ALA A 143 -15.76 -5.11 11.11
CA ALA A 143 -16.96 -5.88 11.40
C ALA A 143 -17.24 -6.93 10.30
N ALA A 144 -17.39 -8.20 10.71
CA ALA A 144 -17.78 -9.27 9.82
C ALA A 144 -19.26 -9.19 9.41
N ASN A 145 -19.56 -9.71 8.22
CA ASN A 145 -20.87 -9.69 7.58
C ASN A 145 -21.47 -8.27 7.43
N ALA A 146 -20.63 -7.27 7.20
CA ALA A 146 -21.01 -5.86 7.17
C ALA A 146 -20.40 -5.12 5.98
N LEU A 147 -20.78 -3.84 5.85
CA LEU A 147 -20.15 -2.91 4.91
C LEU A 147 -18.65 -2.82 5.21
N TYR A 148 -17.84 -3.02 4.18
CA TYR A 148 -16.40 -2.79 4.23
C TYR A 148 -16.07 -1.41 3.69
N LEU A 149 -15.34 -0.62 4.48
CA LEU A 149 -14.73 0.62 4.06
C LEU A 149 -13.27 0.63 4.49
N GLN A 150 -12.41 1.03 3.57
CA GLN A 150 -11.00 1.28 3.85
C GLN A 150 -10.56 2.55 3.13
N SER A 151 -9.74 3.34 3.81
CA SER A 151 -9.03 4.46 3.21
C SER A 151 -7.60 4.49 3.72
N TYR A 152 -6.67 4.81 2.84
CA TYR A 152 -5.29 5.08 3.19
C TYR A 152 -4.81 6.26 2.37
N GLY A 153 -4.03 7.13 2.97
CA GLY A 153 -3.34 8.15 2.20
C GLY A 153 -2.01 8.51 2.81
N SER A 154 -1.11 8.96 1.95
CA SER A 154 0.19 9.43 2.37
C SER A 154 0.65 10.61 1.55
N PHE A 155 1.47 11.43 2.18
CA PHE A 155 2.18 12.54 1.58
C PHE A 155 3.68 12.36 1.83
N SER A 156 4.49 12.58 0.81
CA SER A 156 5.94 12.59 0.91
C SER A 156 6.49 13.89 0.33
N GLY A 157 7.35 14.56 1.09
CA GLY A 157 8.11 15.71 0.60
C GLY A 157 9.16 15.33 -0.45
N ILE A 158 9.37 14.04 -0.71
CA ILE A 158 10.12 13.59 -1.90
C ILE A 158 9.19 13.72 -3.11
N ASN A 159 9.59 14.58 -4.04
CA ASN A 159 8.85 14.95 -5.25
C ASN A 159 7.43 15.49 -5.01
N ASP A 160 7.13 15.96 -3.79
CA ASP A 160 5.79 16.37 -3.33
C ASP A 160 4.71 15.34 -3.69
N SER A 161 5.01 14.06 -3.47
CA SER A 161 4.15 12.96 -3.88
C SER A 161 2.97 12.76 -2.92
N ILE A 162 1.78 12.60 -3.50
CA ILE A 162 0.52 12.31 -2.81
C ILE A 162 0.02 10.95 -3.28
N TYR A 163 -0.38 10.13 -2.32
CA TYR A 163 -1.04 8.85 -2.55
C TYR A 163 -2.34 8.79 -1.78
N ALA A 164 -3.39 8.27 -2.40
CA ALA A 164 -4.65 7.94 -1.73
C ALA A 164 -5.22 6.64 -2.31
N LEU A 165 -5.69 5.76 -1.43
CA LEU A 165 -6.43 4.55 -1.71
C LEU A 165 -7.78 4.66 -1.02
N GLY A 166 -8.85 4.36 -1.74
CA GLY A 166 -10.17 4.11 -1.18
C GLY A 166 -10.67 2.73 -1.61
N ARG A 167 -11.24 1.96 -0.68
CA ARG A 167 -11.96 0.73 -0.96
C ARG A 167 -13.31 0.72 -0.29
N ALA A 168 -14.30 0.19 -1.01
CA ALA A 168 -15.64 0.00 -0.50
C ALA A 168 -16.20 -1.33 -0.99
N GLY A 169 -16.91 -2.05 -0.12
CA GLY A 169 -17.41 -3.37 -0.48
C GLY A 169 -18.10 -4.09 0.67
N TYR A 170 -17.94 -5.41 0.71
CA TYR A 170 -18.52 -6.27 1.74
C TYR A 170 -17.43 -7.05 2.47
N MET A 171 -17.50 -7.07 3.80
CA MET A 171 -16.67 -7.89 4.66
C MET A 171 -17.48 -9.13 5.05
N GLY A 172 -17.18 -10.29 4.46
CA GLY A 172 -17.71 -11.58 4.91
C GLY A 172 -16.94 -12.12 6.11
N GLN A 173 -17.23 -13.36 6.50
CA GLN A 173 -16.47 -14.02 7.58
C GLN A 173 -15.04 -14.39 7.17
N GLN A 174 -14.86 -14.81 5.91
CA GLN A 174 -13.56 -15.28 5.40
C GLN A 174 -12.94 -14.28 4.44
N TYR A 175 -13.75 -13.69 3.55
CA TYR A 175 -13.26 -12.84 2.47
C TYR A 175 -13.88 -11.45 2.57
N ARG A 176 -13.13 -10.47 2.08
CA ARG A 176 -13.64 -9.14 1.74
C ARG A 176 -13.47 -8.87 0.27
N TYR A 177 -14.41 -8.18 -0.34
CA TYR A 177 -14.34 -7.85 -1.76
C TYR A 177 -15.12 -6.58 -2.06
N GLY A 178 -14.80 -5.93 -3.16
CA GLY A 178 -15.49 -4.73 -3.58
C GLY A 178 -14.74 -3.97 -4.65
N ILE A 179 -14.96 -2.67 -4.67
CA ILE A 179 -14.32 -1.73 -5.58
C ILE A 179 -13.15 -1.02 -4.88
N GLU A 180 -12.17 -0.62 -5.68
CA GLU A 180 -11.07 0.21 -5.22
C GLU A 180 -10.79 1.36 -6.18
N THR A 181 -10.30 2.47 -5.61
CA THR A 181 -9.78 3.62 -6.33
C THR A 181 -8.43 3.97 -5.74
N VAL A 182 -7.46 4.23 -6.61
CA VAL A 182 -6.14 4.76 -6.22
C VAL A 182 -5.88 6.06 -6.95
N TYR A 183 -5.48 7.08 -6.23
CA TYR A 183 -4.99 8.34 -6.77
C TYR A 183 -3.53 8.51 -6.39
N LEU A 184 -2.71 8.82 -7.38
CA LEU A 184 -1.32 9.20 -7.22
C LEU A 184 -1.10 10.55 -7.93
N ASP A 185 -0.33 11.42 -7.30
CA ASP A 185 0.19 12.63 -7.90
C ASP A 185 1.64 12.82 -7.46
N ASP A 186 2.56 12.99 -8.40
CA ASP A 186 3.97 13.28 -8.15
C ASP A 186 4.41 14.37 -9.15
N ASN A 187 5.09 15.41 -8.68
CA ASN A 187 5.54 16.53 -9.52
C ASN A 187 6.43 16.12 -10.70
N THR A 188 7.00 14.93 -10.67
CA THR A 188 7.89 14.38 -11.69
C THR A 188 7.22 13.38 -12.63
N ALA A 189 6.23 12.62 -12.16
CA ALA A 189 5.56 11.57 -12.93
C ALA A 189 4.17 11.97 -13.43
N GLY A 190 3.56 13.00 -12.85
CA GLY A 190 2.18 13.39 -13.12
C GLY A 190 1.17 12.60 -12.30
N GLN A 191 -0.10 12.76 -12.66
CA GLN A 191 -1.21 12.10 -11.99
C GLN A 191 -1.52 10.75 -12.61
N THR A 192 -1.77 9.76 -11.76
CA THR A 192 -2.22 8.43 -12.15
C THR A 192 -3.43 8.07 -11.31
N LEU A 193 -4.44 7.50 -11.96
CA LEU A 193 -5.72 7.21 -11.35
C LEU A 193 -6.14 5.78 -11.70
N ARG A 194 -6.28 4.93 -10.69
CA ARG A 194 -6.69 3.54 -10.86
C ARG A 194 -8.09 3.31 -10.34
N TYR A 195 -8.84 2.51 -11.05
CA TYR A 195 -10.15 2.02 -10.61
C TYR A 195 -10.26 0.53 -10.88
N GLY A 196 -10.73 -0.22 -9.91
CA GLY A 196 -10.76 -1.66 -10.05
C GLY A 196 -11.62 -2.35 -9.01
N VAL A 197 -11.38 -3.64 -8.91
CA VAL A 197 -11.97 -4.52 -7.91
C VAL A 197 -10.86 -5.17 -7.10
N PHE A 198 -11.18 -5.51 -5.86
CA PHE A 198 -10.27 -6.23 -4.98
C PHE A 198 -10.97 -7.41 -4.31
N MET A 199 -10.17 -8.38 -3.90
CA MET A 199 -10.54 -9.47 -3.02
C MET A 199 -9.43 -9.68 -2.00
N GLY A 200 -9.75 -9.66 -0.71
CA GLY A 200 -8.80 -9.84 0.39
C GLY A 200 -9.30 -10.83 1.44
N GLY A 201 -8.40 -11.20 2.36
CA GLY A 201 -8.69 -12.24 3.35
C GLY A 201 -8.56 -13.66 2.77
N ILE A 202 -7.84 -13.82 1.66
CA ILE A 202 -7.60 -15.15 1.08
C ILE A 202 -6.55 -15.84 1.94
N ASP A 203 -6.98 -16.81 2.75
CA ASP A 203 -6.09 -17.62 3.58
C ASP A 203 -5.31 -18.61 2.70
N LEU A 204 -3.98 -18.49 2.72
CA LEU A 204 -3.07 -19.38 2.01
C LEU A 204 -2.47 -20.46 2.93
N GLY A 205 -2.92 -20.51 4.20
CA GLY A 205 -2.39 -21.34 5.27
C GLY A 205 -1.17 -20.70 5.97
N ARG A 206 -0.83 -21.23 7.15
CA ARG A 206 0.29 -20.75 7.99
C ARG A 206 0.20 -19.25 8.31
N ASP A 207 -1.01 -18.78 8.57
CA ASP A 207 -1.32 -17.39 8.91
C ASP A 207 -0.98 -16.37 7.82
N VAL A 208 -0.74 -16.84 6.59
CA VAL A 208 -0.54 -15.97 5.42
C VAL A 208 -1.89 -15.56 4.86
N SER A 209 -2.16 -14.26 4.86
CA SER A 209 -3.32 -13.67 4.20
C SER A 209 -2.90 -12.97 2.92
N MET A 210 -3.73 -13.10 1.88
CA MET A 210 -3.52 -12.47 0.59
C MET A 210 -4.68 -11.51 0.24
N ILE A 211 -4.32 -10.45 -0.46
CA ILE A 211 -5.23 -9.54 -1.15
C ILE A 211 -4.78 -9.41 -2.61
N ALA A 212 -5.74 -9.43 -3.52
CA ALA A 212 -5.53 -9.25 -4.95
C ALA A 212 -6.43 -8.14 -5.47
N SER A 213 -5.90 -7.37 -6.39
CA SER A 213 -6.59 -6.28 -7.08
C SER A 213 -6.33 -6.34 -8.58
N LEU A 214 -7.31 -5.90 -9.35
CA LEU A 214 -7.16 -5.70 -10.79
C LEU A 214 -8.11 -4.61 -11.27
N GLY A 215 -7.72 -3.92 -12.32
CA GLY A 215 -8.55 -2.85 -12.87
C GLY A 215 -7.89 -2.09 -14.00
N TYR A 216 -8.39 -0.88 -14.19
CA TYR A 216 -7.94 0.06 -15.21
C TYR A 216 -7.15 1.20 -14.57
N GLN A 217 -6.14 1.68 -15.28
CA GLN A 217 -5.27 2.78 -14.90
C GLN A 217 -5.33 3.86 -15.97
N ASP A 218 -5.71 5.06 -15.57
CA ASP A 218 -5.70 6.29 -16.34
C ASP A 218 -4.42 7.07 -16.01
N GLU A 219 -3.74 7.54 -17.05
CA GLU A 219 -2.41 8.17 -16.97
C GLU A 219 -2.44 9.57 -17.58
N SER A 220 -2.18 10.59 -16.76
CA SER A 220 -2.03 11.96 -17.27
C SER A 220 -0.61 12.25 -17.80
N GLN A 221 0.34 11.33 -17.61
CA GLN A 221 1.73 11.54 -18.00
C GLN A 221 1.87 11.60 -19.53
N PRO A 222 2.50 12.66 -20.09
CA PRO A 222 2.74 12.73 -21.53
C PRO A 222 3.51 11.53 -22.07
N GLY A 223 2.98 10.87 -23.09
CA GLY A 223 3.60 9.72 -23.74
C GLY A 223 3.31 8.36 -23.08
N ARG A 224 2.55 8.35 -21.97
CA ARG A 224 1.91 7.13 -21.46
C ARG A 224 0.47 7.06 -21.98
N SER A 225 0.03 5.85 -22.27
CA SER A 225 -1.37 5.55 -22.53
C SER A 225 -1.99 4.94 -21.29
N ASP A 226 -3.30 4.96 -21.20
CA ASP A 226 -4.03 4.19 -20.20
C ASP A 226 -3.74 2.69 -20.33
N GLY A 227 -4.13 1.93 -19.32
CA GLY A 227 -3.81 0.52 -19.26
C GLY A 227 -4.58 -0.28 -18.23
N PHE A 228 -4.12 -1.51 -18.04
CA PHE A 228 -4.61 -2.41 -17.01
C PHE A 228 -3.56 -2.57 -15.93
N TYR A 229 -4.02 -2.69 -14.69
CA TYR A 229 -3.15 -3.06 -13.57
C TYR A 229 -3.64 -4.31 -12.87
N THR A 230 -2.70 -4.99 -12.23
CA THR A 230 -2.97 -6.03 -11.26
C THR A 230 -1.98 -5.91 -10.12
N ALA A 231 -2.47 -6.08 -8.89
CA ALA A 231 -1.65 -6.05 -7.70
C ALA A 231 -1.98 -7.23 -6.81
N ILE A 232 -0.97 -7.78 -6.15
CA ILE A 232 -1.10 -8.80 -5.13
C ILE A 232 -0.30 -8.40 -3.90
N GLY A 233 -0.89 -8.58 -2.73
CA GLY A 233 -0.26 -8.31 -1.45
C GLY A 233 -0.45 -9.47 -0.50
N PHE A 234 0.53 -9.64 0.37
CA PHE A 234 0.60 -10.71 1.35
C PHE A 234 0.94 -10.13 2.71
N SER A 235 0.48 -10.83 3.74
CA SER A 235 0.73 -10.47 5.11
C SER A 235 0.82 -11.68 6.02
N ILE A 236 1.68 -11.57 7.04
CA ILE A 236 1.79 -12.53 8.14
C ILE A 236 1.74 -11.76 9.46
N PRO A 237 0.78 -12.04 10.35
CA PRO A 237 0.81 -11.60 11.73
C PRO A 237 1.83 -12.44 12.52
N LEU A 238 2.62 -11.79 13.36
CA LEU A 238 3.66 -12.39 14.18
C LEU A 238 3.48 -11.98 15.66
N SER A 239 3.92 -12.86 16.55
CA SER A 239 4.13 -12.56 17.96
C SER A 239 5.63 -12.68 18.24
N LEU A 240 6.33 -11.55 18.22
CA LEU A 240 7.79 -11.49 18.39
C LEU A 240 8.12 -11.30 19.87
N ARG A 241 7.91 -12.35 20.67
CA ARG A 241 8.35 -12.43 22.07
C ARG A 241 9.65 -13.22 22.21
#